data_AF-A0A2N2GHV5-F1
#
_entry.id   AF-A0A2N2GHV5-F1
#
_cell.length_a   1.000
_cell.length_b   1.000
_cell.length_c   1.000
_cell.angle_alpha   90.00
_cell.angle_beta   90.00
_cell.angle_gamma   90.00
#
_symmetry.space_group_name_H-M   'P 1'
#
loop_
_entity.id
_entity.type
_entity.pdbx_description
1 polymer ?
#
loop_
_entity_poly.entity_id
_entity_poly.type
_entity_poly.pdbx_seq_one_letter_code
_entity_poly.pdbx_strand_id
1 'polypeptide(L)'
;MTTTDKFSFQEIGIVATIATITGHTPDLSLQSGESLARFCFPDTPEIRQVAMAWAAGTVTVNAVQFEKNRAALYRRIRALRGC
;
A
#
# COMPACT_ATOMS: atom_id res chain seq x y z
N MET A 1 12.83 20.04 -11.30
CA MET A 1 13.28 18.63 -11.33
C MET A 1 12.19 17.80 -10.67
N THR A 2 11.31 17.23 -11.49
CA THR A 2 10.17 16.42 -11.07
C THR A 2 10.68 15.00 -10.84
N THR A 3 10.89 14.65 -9.57
CA THR A 3 11.17 13.26 -9.19
C THR A 3 9.90 12.46 -9.47
N THR A 4 9.87 11.76 -10.60
CA THR A 4 8.87 10.73 -10.87
C THR A 4 9.09 9.64 -9.83
N ASP A 5 8.47 9.77 -8.65
CA ASP A 5 8.67 8.86 -7.54
C ASP A 5 8.12 7.48 -7.91
N LYS A 6 9.07 6.61 -8.24
CA LYS A 6 8.85 5.19 -8.49
C LYS A 6 8.53 4.57 -7.15
N PHE A 7 7.25 4.28 -6.92
CA PHE A 7 6.82 3.46 -5.79
C PHE A 7 7.69 2.21 -5.68
N SER A 8 8.32 2.03 -4.52
CA SER A 8 9.27 0.94 -4.28
C SER A 8 8.54 -0.34 -3.88
N PHE A 9 9.19 -1.49 -4.07
CA PHE A 9 8.66 -2.78 -3.61
C PHE A 9 8.39 -2.80 -2.10
N GLN A 10 9.10 -1.99 -1.32
CA GLN A 10 8.93 -1.89 0.14
C GLN A 10 7.61 -1.20 0.51
N GLU A 11 7.20 -0.18 -0.26
CA GLU A 11 5.96 0.55 0.01
C GLU A 11 4.71 -0.25 -0.37
N ILE A 12 4.80 -1.11 -1.40
CA ILE A 12 3.73 -2.08 -1.70
C ILE A 12 3.54 -3.05 -0.52
N GLY A 13 4.65 -3.46 0.11
CA GLY A 13 4.64 -4.35 1.26
C GLY A 13 3.88 -3.77 2.45
N ILE A 14 4.19 -2.53 2.85
CA ILE A 14 3.52 -1.90 3.99
C ILE A 14 2.02 -1.67 3.72
N VAL A 15 1.63 -1.25 2.51
CA VAL A 15 0.23 -1.04 2.14
C VAL A 15 -0.56 -2.35 2.15
N ALA A 16 0.03 -3.43 1.61
CA ALA A 16 -0.59 -4.75 1.65
C ALA A 16 -0.77 -5.24 3.10
N THR A 17 0.21 -4.99 3.97
CA THR A 17 0.13 -5.35 5.39
C THR A 17 -0.95 -4.59 6.13
N ILE A 18 -1.04 -3.26 5.96
CA ILE A 18 -2.11 -2.47 6.55
C ILE A 18 -3.47 -2.98 6.09
N ALA A 19 -3.64 -3.25 4.78
CA ALA A 19 -4.88 -3.80 4.26
C ALA A 19 -5.21 -5.20 4.79
N THR A 20 -4.20 -6.04 5.06
CA THR A 20 -4.40 -7.38 5.61
C THR A 20 -4.81 -7.34 7.08
N ILE A 21 -4.22 -6.46 7.89
CA ILE A 21 -4.48 -6.41 9.33
C ILE A 21 -5.77 -5.66 9.64
N THR A 22 -5.97 -4.51 9.00
CA THR A 22 -7.10 -3.62 9.31
C THR A 22 -8.35 -3.94 8.49
N GLY A 23 -8.21 -4.73 7.41
CA GLY A 23 -9.28 -4.96 6.43
C GLY A 23 -9.62 -3.73 5.58
N HIS A 24 -8.98 -2.59 5.82
CA HIS A 24 -9.19 -1.39 5.04
C HIS A 24 -8.54 -1.51 3.66
N THR A 25 -9.29 -1.15 2.63
CA THR A 25 -8.71 -0.92 1.32
C THR A 25 -8.26 0.53 1.24
N PRO A 26 -7.04 0.81 0.80
CA PRO A 26 -6.60 2.19 0.63
C PRO A 26 -7.42 2.85 -0.48
N ASP A 27 -7.72 4.15 -0.32
CA ASP A 27 -8.33 4.90 -1.41
C ASP A 27 -7.30 5.13 -2.52
N LEU A 28 -7.78 5.00 -3.75
CA LEU A 28 -6.99 5.01 -4.97
C LEU A 28 -7.56 6.02 -5.96
N SER A 29 -7.77 7.23 -5.48
CA SER A 29 -8.07 8.39 -6.32
C SER A 29 -6.77 8.97 -6.88
N LEU A 30 -6.10 8.22 -7.74
CA LEU A 30 -4.85 8.62 -8.38
C LEU A 30 -5.14 9.33 -9.70
N GLN A 31 -4.76 10.60 -9.82
CA GLN A 31 -4.76 11.31 -11.10
C GLN A 31 -3.56 10.87 -11.95
N SER A 32 -3.69 10.95 -13.28
CA SER A 32 -2.61 10.62 -14.20
C SER A 32 -1.36 11.46 -13.90
N GLY A 33 -0.22 10.80 -13.66
CA GLY A 33 1.03 11.45 -13.27
C GLY A 33 1.24 11.62 -11.76
N GLU A 34 0.24 11.30 -10.92
CA GLU A 34 0.43 11.26 -9.48
C GLU A 34 1.23 10.04 -9.04
N SER A 35 2.05 10.22 -8.02
CA SER A 35 2.79 9.13 -7.41
C SER A 35 1.81 8.13 -6.80
N LEU A 36 1.96 6.86 -7.18
CA LEU A 36 1.24 5.73 -6.58
C LEU A 36 1.52 5.60 -5.07
N ALA A 37 2.47 6.38 -4.54
CA ALA A 37 2.71 6.53 -3.10
C ALA A 37 1.54 7.15 -2.33
N ARG A 38 0.57 7.75 -3.01
CA ARG A 38 -0.69 8.21 -2.40
C ARG A 38 -1.71 7.09 -2.16
N PHE A 39 -1.27 5.92 -1.69
CA PHE A 39 -2.20 5.04 -0.98
C PHE A 39 -2.60 5.73 0.33
N CYS A 40 -3.70 6.48 0.30
CA CYS A 40 -4.19 7.19 1.46
C CYS A 40 -5.05 6.25 2.28
N PHE A 41 -4.44 5.67 3.30
CA PHE A 41 -5.18 5.24 4.47
C PHE A 41 -5.55 6.46 5.32
N PRO A 42 -6.70 6.46 6.01
CA PRO A 42 -6.98 7.49 7.01
C PRO A 42 -5.90 7.45 8.11
N ASP A 43 -5.46 8.62 8.59
CA ASP A 43 -4.51 8.69 9.70
C ASP A 43 -5.23 8.33 11.01
N THR A 44 -5.25 7.03 11.31
CA THR A 44 -5.81 6.49 12.55
C THR A 44 -4.69 5.93 13.43
N PRO A 45 -4.89 5.90 14.77
CA PRO A 45 -3.93 5.25 15.68
C PRO A 45 -3.63 3.79 15.30
N GLU A 46 -4.64 3.06 14.83
CA GLU A 46 -4.52 1.66 14.39
C GLU A 46 -3.57 1.52 13.20
N ILE A 47 -3.72 2.35 12.17
CA ILE A 47 -2.88 2.28 10.97
C ILE A 47 -1.44 2.68 11.27
N ARG A 48 -1.24 3.68 12.15
CA ARG A 48 0.09 4.06 12.64
C ARG A 48 0.77 2.91 13.40
N GLN A 49 0.05 2.20 14.26
CA GLN A 49 0.61 1.06 14.98
C GLN A 49 1.07 -0.05 14.04
N VAL A 50 0.28 -0.38 13.01
CA VAL A 50 0.67 -1.38 12.01
C VAL A 50 1.90 -0.94 11.23
N ALA A 51 1.94 0.32 10.80
CA ALA A 51 3.09 0.87 10.07
C ALA A 51 4.38 0.82 10.89
N MET A 52 4.30 1.15 12.19
CA MET A 52 5.43 1.06 13.11
C MET A 52 5.87 -0.41 13.34
N ALA A 53 4.92 -1.33 13.54
CA ALA A 53 5.23 -2.75 13.71
C ALA A 53 5.89 -3.35 12.46
N TRP A 54 5.45 -2.94 11.27
CA TRP A 54 6.08 -3.30 9.99
C TRP A 54 7.51 -2.77 9.90
N ALA A 55 7.73 -1.48 10.20
CA ALA A 55 9.07 -0.87 10.19
C ALA A 55 10.02 -1.52 11.21
N ALA A 56 9.49 -1.98 12.35
CA ALA A 56 10.23 -2.72 13.35
C ALA A 56 10.46 -4.20 13.01
N GLY A 57 9.86 -4.72 11.93
CA GLY A 57 9.97 -6.14 11.54
C GLY A 57 9.25 -7.12 12.48
N THR A 58 8.28 -6.64 13.26
CA THR A 58 7.59 -7.43 14.30
C THR A 58 6.19 -7.90 13.90
N VAL A 59 5.76 -7.51 12.70
CA VAL A 59 4.40 -7.74 12.22
C VAL A 59 4.20 -9.18 11.76
N THR A 60 3.11 -9.81 12.19
CA THR A 60 2.68 -11.12 11.71
C THR A 60 1.39 -10.97 10.92
N VAL A 61 1.36 -11.49 9.70
CA VAL A 61 0.19 -11.42 8.82
C VAL A 61 -0.15 -12.78 8.24
N ASN A 62 -1.42 -12.98 7.90
CA ASN A 62 -1.81 -14.16 7.13
C ASN A 62 -1.19 -14.08 5.71
N ALA A 63 -0.29 -15.01 5.40
CA ALA A 63 0.46 -15.01 4.14
C ALA A 63 -0.44 -15.05 2.89
N VAL A 64 -1.52 -15.85 2.92
CA VAL A 64 -2.46 -15.96 1.79
C VAL A 64 -3.18 -14.63 1.56
N GLN A 65 -3.65 -13.99 2.63
CA GLN A 65 -4.35 -12.71 2.53
C GLN A 65 -3.40 -11.57 2.12
N PHE A 66 -2.18 -11.58 2.63
CA PHE A 66 -1.13 -10.62 2.25
C PHE A 66 -0.84 -10.69 0.75
N GLU A 67 -0.62 -11.89 0.20
CA GLU A 67 -0.35 -12.05 -1.23
C GLU A 67 -1.54 -11.64 -2.10
N LYS A 68 -2.77 -11.92 -1.67
CA LYS A 68 -3.99 -11.45 -2.35
C LYS A 68 -4.06 -9.92 -2.40
N ASN A 69 -3.85 -9.27 -1.26
CA ASN A 69 -3.87 -7.80 -1.17
C ASN A 69 -2.76 -7.19 -2.02
N ARG A 70 -1.54 -7.72 -1.92
CA ARG A 70 -0.39 -7.31 -2.74
C ARG A 70 -0.66 -7.41 -4.24
N ALA A 71 -1.19 -8.53 -4.70
CA ALA A 71 -1.55 -8.72 -6.11
C ALA A 71 -2.66 -7.76 -6.57
N ALA A 72 -3.65 -7.47 -5.71
CA ALA A 72 -4.69 -6.49 -6.02
C ALA A 72 -4.12 -5.08 -6.20
N LEU A 73 -3.16 -4.67 -5.37
CA LEU A 73 -2.48 -3.37 -5.50
C LEU A 73 -1.73 -3.26 -6.84
N TYR A 74 -0.96 -4.29 -7.22
CA TYR A 74 -0.28 -4.31 -8.52
C TYR A 74 -1.23 -4.20 -9.71
N ARG A 75 -2.38 -4.90 -9.68
CA ARG A 75 -3.38 -4.82 -10.75
C ARG A 75 -3.96 -3.41 -10.88
N ARG A 76 -4.30 -2.78 -9.76
CA ARG A 76 -4.81 -1.41 -9.73
C ARG A 76 -3.79 -0.40 -10.24
N ILE A 77 -2.54 -0.53 -9.81
CA ILE A 77 -1.41 0.27 -10.32
C ILE A 77 -1.26 0.13 -11.84
N ARG A 78 -1.35 -1.10 -12.36
CA ARG A 78 -1.25 -1.36 -13.81
C ARG A 78 -2.40 -0.70 -14.57
N ALA A 79 -3.64 -0.82 -14.08
CA ALA A 79 -4.81 -0.21 -14.72
C ALA A 79 -4.70 1.33 -14.78
N LEU A 80 -4.16 1.97 -13.74
CA LEU A 80 -3.97 3.41 -13.70
C LEU A 80 -2.88 3.92 -14.66
N ARG A 81 -1.91 3.07 -15.00
CA ARG A 81 -0.83 3.42 -15.95
C ARG A 81 -1.26 3.33 -17.43
N GLY A 82 -2.52 3.00 -17.71
CA GLY A 82 -3.08 3.10 -19.07
C GLY A 82 -2.47 2.12 -20.08
N CYS A 83 -2.27 0.85 -19.69
CA CYS A 83 -2.10 -0.25 -20.64
C CYS A 83 -3.36 -1.11 -20.70
#